data_AF-A0A4S2L1V5-F1
#
_entry.id   AF-A0A4S2L1V5-F1
#
_cell.length_a   1.000
_cell.length_b   1.000
_cell.length_c   1.000
_cell.angle_alpha   90.00
_cell.angle_beta   90.00
_cell.angle_gamma   90.00
#
_symmetry.space_group_name_H-M   'P 1'
#
loop_
_entity.id
_entity.type
_entity.pdbx_description
1 polymer ?
#
loop_
_entity_poly.entity_id
_entity_poly.type
_entity_poly.pdbx_seq_one_letter_code
_entity_poly.pdbx_strand_id
1 'polypeptide(L)'
;ETITVYNQKIIVLYDPPHLIKGIRNNFLVKNIEINVKSSTTRELASWDIIETAYQIDTHSLTLNRQLRKLTDEHVIKNKIKKMKVKLATQVFSFVDTDIGLLKIPQKEGFVTAKVLDFFNKLFDFVNKLQYTPASCCNKKSQHHTFWNNAIKFLHDMRFVNKTTKKPIFTPSLKNWITTVKGFKKIWALVNKAGIKCLKTGYINQDPLENFFGLIRSHNRRNVNPTCANFESSFKTLLINNLTGKRTVGGNCEIDNNGEALFSLRHFVENSIEIRHTSNLDVEELAEINNTSISVQNKSANTDNYKIVTKKLLSICSSCKETILLKDTERAVNIAFTTCENKMSSVCFRTNISKKLSAIIEEHIIFSYFKCAEHKQDFATIFLQVIIEYFSIPQWCSNINKILKGRSEDEEISKEMGNKLLVEDESEEEKEEGGKRAWAK
;
A
#
# COMPACT_ATOMS: atom_id res chain seq x y z
N GLU A 1 -9.77 -8.36 -14.01
CA GLU A 1 -9.67 -9.82 -14.13
C GLU A 1 -9.50 -10.44 -12.73
N THR A 2 -9.29 -11.76 -12.61
CA THR A 2 -8.78 -12.38 -11.38
C THR A 2 -7.49 -13.08 -11.72
N ILE A 3 -6.43 -12.79 -10.97
CA ILE A 3 -5.14 -13.47 -11.08
C ILE A 3 -4.94 -14.35 -9.84
N THR A 4 -4.18 -15.43 -9.97
CA THR A 4 -3.84 -16.30 -8.84
C THR A 4 -2.36 -16.15 -8.54
N VAL A 5 -2.03 -15.82 -7.29
CA VAL A 5 -0.65 -15.68 -6.80
C VAL A 5 -0.57 -16.47 -5.50
N TYR A 6 0.34 -17.45 -5.39
CA TYR A 6 0.46 -18.36 -4.23
C TYR A 6 -0.88 -18.94 -3.74
N ASN A 7 -1.67 -19.49 -4.66
CA ASN A 7 -3.03 -20.02 -4.41
C ASN A 7 -4.04 -19.00 -3.85
N GLN A 8 -3.70 -17.70 -3.83
CA GLN A 8 -4.61 -16.63 -3.47
C GLN A 8 -5.18 -15.95 -4.71
N LYS A 9 -6.49 -15.76 -4.73
CA LYS A 9 -7.20 -15.07 -5.81
C LYS A 9 -7.14 -13.57 -5.57
N ILE A 10 -6.44 -12.85 -6.45
CA ILE A 10 -6.35 -11.40 -6.43
C ILE A 10 -7.30 -10.82 -7.49
N ILE A 11 -8.18 -9.93 -7.06
CA ILE A 11 -9.14 -9.25 -7.95
C ILE A 11 -8.48 -7.95 -8.44
N VAL A 12 -8.24 -7.87 -9.74
CA VAL A 12 -7.64 -6.68 -10.35
C VAL A 12 -8.73 -5.68 -10.72
N LEU A 13 -8.54 -4.44 -10.26
CA LEU A 13 -9.44 -3.31 -10.47
C LEU A 13 -8.70 -2.14 -11.10
N TYR A 14 -9.45 -1.29 -11.81
CA TYR A 14 -9.00 0.05 -12.17
C TYR A 14 -9.56 1.08 -11.19
N ASP A 15 -8.76 2.10 -10.91
CA ASP A 15 -9.09 3.15 -9.98
C ASP A 15 -10.32 4.00 -10.42
N PRO A 16 -11.43 4.01 -9.66
CA PRO A 16 -12.64 4.72 -10.05
C PRO A 16 -12.47 6.24 -10.30
N PRO A 17 -11.75 7.01 -9.45
CA PRO A 17 -11.39 8.40 -9.73
C PRO A 17 -10.69 8.60 -11.09
N HIS A 18 -9.81 7.69 -11.48
CA HIS A 18 -9.18 7.73 -12.81
C HIS A 18 -10.14 7.34 -13.93
N LEU A 19 -11.01 6.37 -13.69
CA LEU A 19 -12.00 5.94 -14.66
C LEU A 19 -13.01 7.06 -15.00
N ILE A 20 -13.50 7.81 -14.02
CA ILE A 20 -14.43 8.93 -14.26
C ILE A 20 -13.75 10.08 -15.00
N LYS A 21 -12.48 10.39 -14.67
CA LYS A 21 -11.64 11.31 -15.46
C LYS A 21 -11.49 10.83 -16.91
N GLY A 22 -11.27 9.53 -17.11
CA GLY A 22 -11.15 8.91 -18.42
C GLY A 22 -12.41 9.06 -19.27
N ILE A 23 -13.59 8.88 -18.67
CA ILE A 23 -14.87 9.11 -19.36
C ILE A 23 -14.99 10.58 -19.77
N ARG A 24 -14.79 11.52 -18.84
CA ARG A 24 -14.86 12.96 -19.14
C ARG A 24 -13.89 13.35 -20.26
N ASN A 25 -12.63 12.91 -20.18
CA ASN A 25 -11.61 13.25 -21.16
C ASN A 25 -11.93 12.72 -22.56
N ASN A 26 -12.50 11.52 -22.65
CA ASN A 26 -12.97 11.01 -23.93
C ASN A 26 -14.22 11.75 -24.42
N PHE A 27 -15.13 12.09 -23.51
CA PHE A 27 -16.38 12.76 -23.86
C PHE A 27 -16.17 14.18 -24.41
N LEU A 28 -15.10 14.86 -23.99
CA LEU A 28 -14.66 16.16 -24.56
C LEU A 28 -14.38 16.11 -26.07
N VAL A 29 -13.95 14.96 -26.59
CA VAL A 29 -13.47 14.81 -27.98
C VAL A 29 -14.29 13.83 -28.80
N LYS A 30 -15.14 13.01 -28.16
CA LYS A 30 -15.97 11.96 -28.77
C LYS A 30 -17.39 12.06 -28.22
N ASN A 31 -18.36 11.60 -29.00
CA ASN A 31 -19.72 11.42 -28.48
C ASN A 31 -19.89 10.03 -27.90
N ILE A 32 -20.87 9.88 -27.00
CA ILE A 32 -21.25 8.57 -26.45
C ILE A 32 -22.56 8.17 -27.12
N GLU A 33 -22.55 7.02 -27.77
CA GLU A 33 -23.76 6.37 -28.26
C GLU A 33 -24.23 5.35 -27.24
N ILE A 34 -25.51 5.41 -26.89
CA ILE A 34 -26.16 4.46 -25.99
C ILE A 34 -27.15 3.58 -26.75
N ASN A 35 -27.65 2.52 -26.09
CA ASN A 35 -28.69 1.65 -26.62
C ASN A 35 -28.34 0.98 -27.97
N VAL A 36 -27.05 0.70 -28.19
CA VAL A 36 -26.52 0.20 -29.47
C VAL A 36 -27.19 -1.11 -29.93
N LYS A 37 -27.69 -1.92 -29.00
CA LYS A 37 -28.33 -3.22 -29.29
C LYS A 37 -29.85 -3.21 -29.17
N SER A 38 -30.42 -2.21 -28.51
CA SER A 38 -31.82 -2.20 -28.06
C SER A 38 -32.71 -1.25 -28.84
N SER A 39 -32.14 -0.36 -29.66
CA SER A 39 -32.89 0.62 -30.44
C SER A 39 -32.37 0.69 -31.88
N THR A 40 -33.28 0.87 -32.83
CA THR A 40 -32.98 1.19 -34.24
C THR A 40 -32.57 2.65 -34.41
N THR A 41 -32.93 3.53 -33.46
CA THR A 41 -32.56 4.93 -33.48
C THR A 41 -31.32 5.19 -32.62
N ARG A 42 -30.37 5.92 -33.20
CA ARG A 42 -29.12 6.26 -32.52
C ARG A 42 -29.37 7.34 -31.48
N GLU A 43 -29.12 7.01 -30.22
CA GLU A 43 -29.16 7.96 -29.12
C GLU A 43 -27.74 8.42 -28.80
N LEU A 44 -27.46 9.70 -29.05
CA LEU A 44 -26.15 10.29 -28.90
C LEU A 44 -26.14 11.32 -27.78
N ALA A 45 -25.23 11.15 -26.83
CA ALA A 45 -24.83 12.16 -25.88
C ALA A 45 -23.63 12.95 -26.43
N SER A 46 -23.60 14.25 -26.19
CA SER A 46 -22.49 15.13 -26.63
C SER A 46 -22.06 16.08 -25.52
N TRP A 47 -20.75 16.36 -25.45
CA TRP A 47 -20.22 17.41 -24.59
C TRP A 47 -20.71 18.81 -25.01
N ASP A 48 -20.98 19.00 -26.31
CA ASP A 48 -21.41 20.30 -26.84
C ASP A 48 -22.75 20.74 -26.25
N ILE A 49 -23.58 19.77 -25.84
CA ILE A 49 -24.83 20.01 -25.11
C ILE A 49 -24.57 20.56 -23.70
N ILE A 50 -23.53 20.06 -23.02
CA ILE A 50 -23.12 20.55 -21.69
C ILE A 50 -22.58 21.97 -21.80
N GLU A 51 -21.78 22.25 -22.83
CA GLU A 51 -21.26 23.59 -23.12
C GLU A 51 -22.39 24.57 -23.44
N THR A 52 -23.35 24.16 -24.27
CA THR A 52 -24.54 24.97 -24.58
C THR A 52 -25.36 25.24 -23.32
N ALA A 53 -25.61 24.22 -22.48
CA ALA A 53 -26.32 24.37 -21.21
C ALA A 53 -25.62 25.39 -20.29
N TYR A 54 -24.30 25.29 -20.19
CA TYR A 54 -23.47 26.18 -19.40
C TYR A 54 -23.52 27.63 -19.89
N GLN A 55 -23.46 27.84 -21.20
CA GLN A 55 -23.56 29.17 -21.80
C GLN A 55 -24.95 29.78 -21.58
N ILE A 56 -26.03 29.01 -21.81
CA ILE A 56 -27.41 29.47 -21.57
C ILE A 56 -27.57 29.91 -20.11
N ASP A 57 -27.15 29.08 -19.16
CA ASP A 57 -27.25 29.39 -17.73
C ASP A 57 -26.41 30.62 -17.34
N THR A 58 -25.19 30.74 -17.87
CA THR A 58 -24.28 31.85 -17.56
C THR A 58 -24.75 33.19 -18.15
N HIS A 59 -25.39 33.16 -19.32
CA HIS A 59 -25.93 34.34 -19.99
C HIS A 59 -27.41 34.60 -19.69
N SER A 60 -28.08 33.71 -18.95
CA SER A 60 -29.44 33.97 -18.48
C SER A 60 -29.41 35.08 -17.44
N LEU A 61 -30.31 36.08 -17.58
CA LEU A 61 -30.43 37.22 -16.66
C LEU A 61 -31.05 36.82 -15.30
N THR A 62 -30.99 35.55 -14.92
CA THR A 62 -31.52 35.08 -13.64
C THR A 62 -30.54 35.40 -12.52
N LEU A 63 -31.02 36.05 -11.46
CA LEU A 63 -30.26 36.35 -10.23
C LEU A 63 -29.55 35.12 -9.65
N ASN A 64 -30.11 33.92 -9.87
CA ASN A 64 -29.60 32.66 -9.37
C ASN A 64 -29.36 31.68 -10.51
N ARG A 65 -28.09 31.52 -10.90
CA ARG A 65 -27.68 30.45 -11.80
C ARG A 65 -28.16 29.09 -11.28
N GLN A 66 -28.60 28.23 -12.19
CA GLN A 66 -28.91 26.83 -11.93
C GLN A 66 -27.58 26.07 -11.76
N LEU A 67 -26.58 26.35 -12.60
CA LEU A 67 -25.28 25.66 -12.61
C LEU A 67 -24.22 26.29 -11.70
N ARG A 68 -24.58 26.55 -10.43
CA ARG A 68 -23.74 27.33 -9.48
C ARG A 68 -22.35 26.74 -9.23
N LYS A 69 -22.21 25.42 -9.30
CA LYS A 69 -20.93 24.72 -9.05
C LYS A 69 -20.04 24.68 -10.29
N LEU A 70 -20.60 24.91 -11.48
CA LEU A 70 -19.85 24.85 -12.73
C LEU A 70 -19.22 26.20 -13.04
N THR A 71 -17.97 26.13 -13.44
CA THR A 71 -17.13 27.25 -13.87
C THR A 71 -16.51 26.91 -15.21
N ASP A 72 -15.87 27.89 -15.83
CA ASP A 72 -15.08 27.69 -17.05
C ASP A 72 -14.11 26.49 -16.99
N GLU A 73 -13.51 26.23 -15.82
CA GLU A 73 -12.57 25.11 -15.61
C GLU A 73 -13.24 23.73 -15.68
N HIS A 74 -14.57 23.68 -15.64
CA HIS A 74 -15.35 22.45 -15.76
C HIS A 74 -15.71 22.15 -17.21
N VAL A 75 -16.09 23.17 -17.98
CA VAL A 75 -16.82 23.01 -19.25
C VAL A 75 -16.00 23.46 -20.47
N ILE A 76 -15.29 24.58 -20.37
CA ILE A 76 -14.60 25.18 -21.52
C ILE A 76 -13.31 24.42 -21.80
N LYS A 77 -13.25 23.73 -22.94
CA LYS A 77 -12.20 22.77 -23.31
C LYS A 77 -10.77 23.24 -23.05
N ASN A 78 -10.48 24.51 -23.34
CA ASN A 78 -9.15 25.10 -23.20
C ASN A 78 -8.79 25.48 -21.75
N LYS A 79 -9.78 25.65 -20.87
CA LYS A 79 -9.61 26.03 -19.46
C LYS A 79 -9.71 24.83 -18.51
N ILE A 80 -10.06 23.66 -19.03
CA ILE A 80 -10.28 22.45 -18.25
C ILE A 80 -8.98 21.91 -17.64
N LYS A 81 -8.98 21.72 -16.32
CA LYS A 81 -7.90 21.02 -15.61
C LYS A 81 -8.11 19.50 -15.70
N LYS A 82 -7.48 18.86 -16.70
CA LYS A 82 -7.65 17.41 -17.01
C LYS A 82 -7.35 16.44 -15.86
N MET A 83 -6.48 16.83 -14.93
CA MET A 83 -6.07 15.97 -13.81
C MET A 83 -6.98 16.08 -12.57
N LYS A 84 -7.81 17.13 -12.48
CA LYS A 84 -8.65 17.40 -11.30
C LYS A 84 -9.90 16.52 -11.33
N VAL A 85 -9.96 15.50 -10.46
CA VAL A 85 -11.10 14.56 -10.34
C VAL A 85 -12.36 15.33 -9.91
N LYS A 86 -12.25 16.23 -8.93
CA LYS A 86 -13.35 17.04 -8.42
C LYS A 86 -14.12 17.77 -9.53
N LEU A 87 -13.42 18.41 -10.46
CA LEU A 87 -14.06 19.10 -11.58
C LEU A 87 -14.77 18.12 -12.51
N ALA A 88 -14.19 16.93 -12.74
CA ALA A 88 -14.82 15.91 -13.56
C ALA A 88 -16.11 15.39 -12.92
N THR A 89 -16.09 15.05 -11.62
CA THR A 89 -17.27 14.53 -10.91
C THR A 89 -18.39 15.57 -10.82
N GLN A 90 -18.06 16.84 -10.60
CA GLN A 90 -19.03 17.94 -10.56
C GLN A 90 -19.81 18.08 -11.88
N VAL A 91 -19.17 17.87 -13.03
CA VAL A 91 -19.86 17.87 -14.34
C VAL A 91 -20.91 16.75 -14.43
N PHE A 92 -20.60 15.54 -13.97
CA PHE A 92 -21.55 14.42 -14.00
C PHE A 92 -22.70 14.59 -13.00
N SER A 93 -22.48 15.29 -11.89
CA SER A 93 -23.48 15.51 -10.84
C SER A 93 -24.58 16.52 -11.17
N PHE A 94 -24.52 17.19 -12.32
CA PHE A 94 -25.40 18.33 -12.63
C PHE A 94 -26.85 17.95 -12.99
N VAL A 95 -27.14 16.66 -13.20
CA VAL A 95 -28.28 16.26 -14.02
C VAL A 95 -29.57 15.92 -13.28
N ASP A 96 -29.61 15.97 -11.95
CA ASP A 96 -30.86 15.61 -11.27
C ASP A 96 -31.99 16.65 -11.44
N THR A 97 -31.72 17.88 -11.93
CA THR A 97 -32.77 18.94 -12.00
C THR A 97 -32.76 19.90 -13.20
N ASP A 98 -31.64 20.21 -13.87
CA ASP A 98 -31.54 21.51 -14.58
C ASP A 98 -31.45 21.45 -16.13
N ILE A 99 -31.03 20.34 -16.75
CA ILE A 99 -30.95 20.26 -18.23
C ILE A 99 -32.34 20.42 -18.88
N GLY A 100 -33.38 19.86 -18.26
CA GLY A 100 -34.75 19.95 -18.76
C GLY A 100 -35.37 21.34 -18.65
N LEU A 101 -34.82 22.19 -17.78
CA LEU A 101 -35.29 23.57 -17.55
C LEU A 101 -34.63 24.57 -18.51
N LEU A 102 -33.46 24.24 -19.04
CA LEU A 102 -32.73 25.05 -20.02
C LEU A 102 -33.24 24.71 -21.43
N LYS A 103 -33.36 25.72 -22.32
CA LYS A 103 -33.84 25.58 -23.72
C LYS A 103 -32.83 24.83 -24.62
N ILE A 104 -32.50 23.60 -24.27
CA ILE A 104 -31.55 22.71 -24.95
C ILE A 104 -32.33 21.80 -25.91
N PRO A 105 -31.74 21.34 -27.03
CA PRO A 105 -32.38 20.35 -27.89
C PRO A 105 -32.89 19.14 -27.09
N GLN A 106 -34.21 18.93 -27.05
CA GLN A 106 -34.86 18.05 -26.09
C GLN A 106 -34.34 16.60 -26.15
N LYS A 107 -34.13 16.08 -27.37
CA LYS A 107 -33.66 14.70 -27.58
C LYS A 107 -32.20 14.51 -27.14
N GLU A 108 -31.29 15.34 -27.63
CA GLU A 108 -29.85 15.22 -27.30
C GLU A 108 -29.56 15.64 -25.86
N GLY A 109 -30.31 16.62 -25.34
CA GLY A 109 -30.33 17.03 -23.94
C GLY A 109 -30.70 15.88 -23.02
N PHE A 110 -31.81 15.19 -23.30
CA PHE A 110 -32.26 14.05 -22.50
C PHE A 110 -31.26 12.88 -22.53
N VAL A 111 -30.71 12.55 -23.69
CA VAL A 111 -29.71 11.46 -23.79
C VAL A 111 -28.42 11.82 -23.05
N THR A 112 -27.95 13.07 -23.20
CA THR A 112 -26.76 13.57 -22.47
C THR A 112 -26.99 13.55 -20.97
N ALA A 113 -28.18 14.00 -20.53
CA ALA A 113 -28.60 13.91 -19.14
C ALA A 113 -28.52 12.46 -18.63
N LYS A 114 -29.17 11.53 -19.30
CA LYS A 114 -29.16 10.11 -18.92
C LYS A 114 -27.75 9.52 -18.77
N VAL A 115 -26.82 9.90 -19.65
CA VAL A 115 -25.41 9.47 -19.56
C VAL A 115 -24.72 10.07 -18.34
N LEU A 116 -24.92 11.37 -18.08
CA LEU A 116 -24.30 12.05 -16.95
C LEU A 116 -24.79 11.50 -15.60
N ASP A 117 -26.11 11.37 -15.43
CA ASP A 117 -26.73 10.77 -14.25
C ASP A 117 -26.24 9.34 -14.01
N PHE A 118 -26.16 8.53 -15.07
CA PHE A 118 -25.64 7.18 -14.97
C PHE A 118 -24.21 7.14 -14.41
N PHE A 119 -23.29 7.95 -14.94
CA PHE A 119 -21.91 7.96 -14.47
C PHE A 119 -21.76 8.57 -13.07
N ASN A 120 -22.60 9.54 -12.71
CA ASN A 120 -22.69 10.08 -11.35
C ASN A 120 -23.05 8.98 -10.34
N LYS A 121 -24.17 8.28 -10.59
CA LYS A 121 -24.61 7.14 -9.78
C LYS A 121 -23.55 6.04 -9.74
N LEU A 122 -22.98 5.69 -10.90
CA LEU A 122 -21.96 4.66 -10.98
C LEU A 122 -20.74 4.97 -10.12
N PHE A 123 -20.24 6.20 -10.17
CA PHE A 123 -19.12 6.65 -9.36
C PHE A 123 -19.46 6.58 -7.85
N ASP A 124 -20.64 7.05 -7.47
CA ASP A 124 -21.16 6.95 -6.10
C ASP A 124 -21.20 5.50 -5.58
N PHE A 125 -21.65 4.56 -6.41
CA PHE A 125 -21.75 3.14 -6.04
C PHE A 125 -20.39 2.43 -5.92
N VAL A 126 -19.28 3.08 -6.29
CA VAL A 126 -17.93 2.50 -6.19
C VAL A 126 -16.92 3.36 -5.42
N ASN A 127 -17.29 4.57 -4.99
CA ASN A 127 -16.38 5.51 -4.33
C ASN A 127 -16.96 6.18 -3.06
N LYS A 128 -17.87 5.51 -2.34
CA LYS A 128 -18.51 6.07 -1.13
C LYS A 128 -17.76 5.69 0.15
N LEU A 129 -17.39 6.70 0.94
CA LEU A 129 -16.72 6.58 2.24
C LEU A 129 -17.65 6.77 3.46
N GLN A 130 -18.74 7.53 3.31
CA GLN A 130 -19.63 7.87 4.43
C GLN A 130 -20.29 6.64 5.05
N TYR A 131 -20.62 6.71 6.35
CA TYR A 131 -21.33 5.69 7.09
C TYR A 131 -22.83 6.02 7.15
N THR A 132 -23.54 5.81 6.04
CA THR A 132 -24.99 5.72 6.06
C THR A 132 -25.38 4.30 5.65
N PRO A 133 -26.48 3.71 6.17
CA PRO A 133 -26.95 2.40 5.73
C PRO A 133 -27.14 2.29 4.21
N ALA A 134 -27.35 3.44 3.54
CA ALA A 134 -27.48 3.57 2.10
C ALA A 134 -26.14 3.64 1.34
N SER A 135 -25.03 4.04 1.98
CA SER A 135 -23.75 4.31 1.30
C SER A 135 -22.81 3.11 1.25
N CYS A 136 -22.98 2.11 2.12
CA CYS A 136 -22.14 0.92 2.07
C CYS A 136 -22.84 -0.27 1.41
N CYS A 137 -22.06 -1.07 0.69
CA CYS A 137 -22.56 -2.29 0.07
C CYS A 137 -22.79 -3.34 1.16
N ASN A 138 -24.04 -3.81 1.28
CA ASN A 138 -24.47 -4.85 2.20
C ASN A 138 -25.35 -5.89 1.45
N LYS A 139 -25.75 -6.98 2.13
CA LYS A 139 -26.51 -8.09 1.52
C LYS A 139 -27.80 -7.64 0.81
N LYS A 140 -28.48 -6.62 1.34
CA LYS A 140 -29.78 -6.11 0.83
C LYS A 140 -29.64 -4.78 0.08
N SER A 141 -28.40 -4.30 -0.10
CA SER A 141 -28.19 -2.98 -0.68
C SER A 141 -28.50 -2.93 -2.17
N GLN A 142 -28.91 -1.76 -2.65
CA GLN A 142 -29.21 -1.50 -4.06
C GLN A 142 -27.99 -1.68 -4.99
N HIS A 143 -26.78 -1.73 -4.43
CA HIS A 143 -25.52 -1.96 -5.16
C HIS A 143 -25.60 -3.17 -6.10
N HIS A 144 -26.20 -4.29 -5.65
CA HIS A 144 -26.23 -5.53 -6.44
C HIS A 144 -27.05 -5.38 -7.72
N THR A 145 -28.26 -4.85 -7.58
CA THR A 145 -29.15 -4.57 -8.72
C THR A 145 -28.54 -3.52 -9.63
N PHE A 146 -28.01 -2.44 -9.05
CA PHE A 146 -27.38 -1.37 -9.81
C PHE A 146 -26.16 -1.86 -10.60
N TRP A 147 -25.22 -2.59 -9.99
CA TRP A 147 -24.03 -3.10 -10.67
C TRP A 147 -24.36 -4.04 -11.83
N ASN A 148 -25.39 -4.89 -11.68
CA ASN A 148 -25.87 -5.74 -12.77
C ASN A 148 -26.40 -4.92 -13.95
N ASN A 149 -27.22 -3.90 -13.66
CA ASN A 149 -27.78 -3.02 -14.69
C ASN A 149 -26.70 -2.14 -15.33
N ALA A 150 -25.75 -1.64 -14.53
CA ALA A 150 -24.63 -0.83 -14.99
C ALA A 150 -23.73 -1.61 -15.97
N ILE A 151 -23.43 -2.88 -15.69
CA ILE A 151 -22.66 -3.72 -16.62
C ILE A 151 -23.37 -3.86 -17.96
N LYS A 152 -24.69 -4.08 -17.97
CA LYS A 152 -25.49 -4.18 -19.20
C LYS A 152 -25.47 -2.85 -19.95
N PHE A 153 -25.74 -1.75 -19.26
CA PHE A 153 -25.78 -0.43 -19.87
C PHE A 153 -24.43 -0.02 -20.46
N LEU A 154 -23.32 -0.28 -19.75
CA LEU A 154 -21.96 -0.05 -20.26
C LEU A 154 -21.64 -0.91 -21.50
N HIS A 155 -22.15 -2.15 -21.56
CA HIS A 155 -21.97 -3.02 -22.73
C HIS A 155 -22.73 -2.53 -23.97
N ASP A 156 -23.79 -1.77 -23.77
CA ASP A 156 -24.62 -1.20 -24.83
C ASP A 156 -24.25 0.27 -25.12
N MET A 157 -23.13 0.74 -24.55
CA MET A 157 -22.49 2.01 -24.83
C MET A 157 -21.27 1.85 -25.73
N ARG A 158 -21.02 2.86 -26.58
CA ARG A 158 -19.74 3.01 -27.28
C ARG A 158 -19.40 4.47 -27.51
N PHE A 159 -18.12 4.76 -27.66
CA PHE A 159 -17.69 6.06 -28.14
C PHE A 159 -17.78 6.11 -29.67
N VAL A 160 -18.13 7.28 -30.20
CA VAL A 160 -18.19 7.54 -31.64
C VAL A 160 -17.53 8.86 -32.00
N ASN A 161 -17.05 8.97 -33.23
CA ASN A 161 -16.52 10.22 -33.77
C ASN A 161 -17.64 11.29 -33.82
N LYS A 162 -17.33 12.54 -33.47
CA LYS A 162 -18.32 13.63 -33.47
C LYS A 162 -18.93 13.88 -34.85
N THR A 163 -18.12 13.79 -35.91
CA THR A 163 -18.51 14.12 -37.29
C THR A 163 -18.98 12.88 -38.03
N THR A 164 -18.13 11.86 -38.14
CA THR A 164 -18.43 10.67 -38.96
C THR A 164 -19.41 9.73 -38.29
N LYS A 165 -19.65 9.91 -36.97
CA LYS A 165 -20.45 9.03 -36.12
C LYS A 165 -20.00 7.56 -36.16
N LYS A 166 -18.81 7.25 -36.65
CA LYS A 166 -18.26 5.89 -36.67
C LYS A 166 -17.78 5.50 -35.27
N PRO A 167 -17.90 4.21 -34.87
CA PRO A 167 -17.39 3.71 -33.60
C PRO A 167 -15.90 3.97 -33.40
N ILE A 168 -15.50 4.34 -32.19
CA ILE A 168 -14.10 4.49 -31.77
C ILE A 168 -13.85 3.60 -30.57
N PHE A 169 -12.91 2.67 -30.71
CA PHE A 169 -12.49 1.84 -29.58
C PHE A 169 -11.84 2.70 -28.50
N THR A 170 -12.29 2.50 -27.26
CA THR A 170 -11.76 3.20 -26.10
C THR A 170 -11.78 2.27 -24.89
N PRO A 171 -10.67 2.06 -24.17
CA PRO A 171 -10.63 1.09 -23.08
C PRO A 171 -11.49 1.49 -21.87
N SER A 172 -11.84 2.77 -21.72
CA SER A 172 -12.50 3.30 -20.52
C SER A 172 -13.80 2.58 -20.15
N LEU A 173 -14.68 2.26 -21.12
CA LEU A 173 -15.93 1.53 -20.85
C LEU A 173 -15.66 0.08 -20.43
N LYS A 174 -14.72 -0.60 -21.11
CA LYS A 174 -14.29 -1.96 -20.75
C LYS A 174 -13.70 -1.99 -19.34
N ASN A 175 -12.88 -1.01 -19.00
CA ASN A 175 -12.25 -0.91 -17.68
C ASN A 175 -13.29 -0.67 -16.58
N TRP A 176 -14.30 0.16 -16.83
CA TRP A 176 -15.47 0.28 -15.95
C TRP A 176 -16.19 -1.06 -15.74
N ILE A 177 -16.47 -1.79 -16.81
CA ILE A 177 -17.10 -3.13 -16.72
C ILE A 177 -16.24 -4.08 -15.87
N THR A 178 -14.92 -4.09 -16.09
CA THR A 178 -13.97 -4.91 -15.30
C THR A 178 -14.01 -4.52 -13.83
N THR A 179 -13.96 -3.22 -13.52
CA THR A 179 -14.01 -2.71 -12.14
C THR A 179 -15.33 -3.07 -11.46
N VAL A 180 -16.48 -2.84 -12.09
CA VAL A 180 -17.80 -3.19 -11.50
C VAL A 180 -17.93 -4.70 -11.27
N LYS A 181 -17.48 -5.53 -12.21
CA LYS A 181 -17.41 -6.99 -12.02
C LYS A 181 -16.49 -7.37 -10.85
N GLY A 182 -15.39 -6.66 -10.68
CA GLY A 182 -14.48 -6.87 -9.56
C GLY A 182 -15.09 -6.48 -8.21
N PHE A 183 -15.79 -5.34 -8.10
CA PHE A 183 -16.54 -4.97 -6.89
C PHE A 183 -17.55 -6.03 -6.48
N LYS A 184 -18.28 -6.63 -7.43
CA LYS A 184 -19.17 -7.78 -7.17
C LYS A 184 -18.43 -8.97 -6.57
N LYS A 185 -17.25 -9.30 -7.11
CA LYS A 185 -16.41 -10.41 -6.61
C LYS A 185 -15.87 -10.10 -5.21
N ILE A 186 -15.41 -8.88 -4.96
CA ILE A 186 -14.93 -8.45 -3.64
C ILE A 186 -16.06 -8.56 -2.63
N TRP A 187 -17.25 -8.05 -2.95
CA TRP A 187 -18.42 -8.19 -2.09
C TRP A 187 -18.68 -9.65 -1.71
N ALA A 188 -18.65 -10.57 -2.67
CA ALA A 188 -18.85 -11.99 -2.40
C ALA A 188 -17.81 -12.56 -1.41
N LEU A 189 -16.54 -12.16 -1.54
CA LEU A 189 -15.46 -12.58 -0.64
C LEU A 189 -15.62 -12.01 0.76
N VAL A 190 -15.81 -10.69 0.90
CA VAL A 190 -15.93 -10.04 2.21
C VAL A 190 -17.19 -10.50 2.95
N ASN A 191 -18.30 -10.70 2.23
CA ASN A 191 -19.54 -11.23 2.80
C ASN A 191 -19.37 -12.67 3.28
N LYS A 192 -18.63 -13.51 2.54
CA LYS A 192 -18.29 -14.88 2.98
C LYS A 192 -17.41 -14.86 4.23
N ALA A 193 -16.55 -13.85 4.39
CA ALA A 193 -15.72 -13.63 5.57
C ALA A 193 -16.49 -13.00 6.76
N GLY A 194 -17.80 -12.79 6.66
CA GLY A 194 -18.63 -12.24 7.74
C GLY A 194 -18.66 -10.70 7.82
N ILE A 195 -18.03 -10.00 6.88
CA ILE A 195 -18.06 -8.54 6.81
C ILE A 195 -19.45 -8.08 6.33
N LYS A 196 -20.14 -7.32 7.17
CA LYS A 196 -21.54 -6.90 6.94
C LYS A 196 -21.69 -5.75 5.94
N CYS A 197 -20.65 -4.94 5.78
CA CYS A 197 -20.70 -3.65 5.10
C CYS A 197 -19.35 -3.39 4.43
N LEU A 198 -19.37 -3.26 3.10
CA LEU A 198 -18.21 -2.92 2.29
C LEU A 198 -18.27 -1.43 1.93
N LYS A 199 -17.30 -0.66 2.43
CA LYS A 199 -17.11 0.74 2.03
C LYS A 199 -16.32 0.78 0.74
N THR A 200 -16.97 1.19 -0.34
CA THR A 200 -16.39 1.12 -1.67
C THR A 200 -15.29 2.16 -1.89
N GLY A 201 -15.35 3.30 -1.19
CA GLY A 201 -14.32 4.32 -1.22
C GLY A 201 -12.96 3.93 -0.61
N TYR A 202 -12.85 2.75 0.04
CA TYR A 202 -11.54 2.21 0.44
C TYR A 202 -10.85 1.41 -0.67
N ILE A 203 -11.52 1.20 -1.80
CA ILE A 203 -11.04 0.36 -2.90
C ILE A 203 -10.68 1.24 -4.09
N ASN A 204 -9.73 2.15 -3.85
CA ASN A 204 -9.17 3.07 -4.82
C ASN A 204 -7.72 3.40 -4.40
N GLN A 205 -7.01 4.17 -5.22
CA GLN A 205 -5.64 4.58 -4.91
C GLN A 205 -5.54 5.99 -4.28
N ASP A 206 -6.67 6.59 -3.87
CA ASP A 206 -6.69 7.94 -3.28
C ASP A 206 -5.81 8.05 -2.02
N PRO A 207 -5.79 7.07 -1.08
CA PRO A 207 -4.86 7.11 0.05
C PRO A 207 -3.39 7.19 -0.36
N LEU A 208 -3.00 6.49 -1.43
CA LEU A 208 -1.64 6.52 -1.97
C LEU A 208 -1.32 7.88 -2.62
N GLU A 209 -2.26 8.47 -3.36
CA GLU A 209 -2.09 9.80 -3.94
C GLU A 209 -2.04 10.90 -2.87
N ASN A 210 -2.85 10.79 -1.83
CA ASN A 210 -2.78 11.63 -0.64
C ASN A 210 -1.38 11.55 0.00
N PHE A 211 -0.85 10.34 0.15
CA PHE A 211 0.49 10.13 0.68
C PHE A 211 1.58 10.77 -0.21
N PHE A 212 1.50 10.63 -1.53
CA PHE A 212 2.39 11.37 -2.43
C PHE A 212 2.23 12.89 -2.32
N GLY A 213 1.02 13.38 -2.02
CA GLY A 213 0.79 14.79 -1.68
C GLY A 213 1.57 15.23 -0.45
N LEU A 214 1.56 14.42 0.62
CA LEU A 214 2.32 14.65 1.84
C LEU A 214 3.85 14.67 1.59
N ILE A 215 4.36 13.80 0.72
CA ILE A 215 5.79 13.81 0.36
C ILE A 215 6.15 15.11 -0.35
N ARG A 216 5.32 15.57 -1.29
CA ARG A 216 5.57 16.82 -2.03
C ARG A 216 5.50 18.06 -1.15
N SER A 217 4.60 18.08 -0.16
CA SER A 217 4.48 19.20 0.77
C SER A 217 5.60 19.26 1.81
N HIS A 218 6.24 18.13 2.13
CA HIS A 218 7.36 18.07 3.07
C HIS A 218 8.54 18.93 2.60
N ASN A 219 8.80 18.98 1.30
CA ASN A 219 9.89 19.75 0.70
C ASN A 219 9.51 21.23 0.39
N ARG A 220 8.40 21.74 0.93
CA ARG A 220 7.88 23.11 0.77
C ARG A 220 7.82 23.57 -0.69
N ARG A 221 8.88 24.23 -1.19
CA ARG A 221 8.97 24.79 -2.55
C ARG A 221 9.37 23.74 -3.59
N ASN A 222 10.02 22.65 -3.19
CA ASN A 222 10.38 21.58 -4.10
C ASN A 222 9.27 20.51 -4.18
N VAL A 223 8.30 20.74 -5.06
CA VAL A 223 7.18 19.82 -5.32
C VAL A 223 7.55 18.62 -6.18
N ASN A 224 8.80 18.54 -6.66
CA ASN A 224 9.33 17.44 -7.46
C ASN A 224 10.60 16.86 -6.81
N PRO A 225 10.44 16.03 -5.76
CA PRO A 225 11.58 15.51 -5.02
C PRO A 225 12.47 14.60 -5.89
N THR A 226 13.79 14.66 -5.67
CA THR A 226 14.71 13.62 -6.14
C THR A 226 14.45 12.31 -5.40
N CYS A 227 15.02 11.18 -5.85
CA CYS A 227 14.93 9.91 -5.14
C CYS A 227 15.41 10.01 -3.67
N ALA A 228 16.51 10.72 -3.41
CA ALA A 228 17.01 10.95 -2.05
C ALA A 228 16.04 11.78 -1.20
N ASN A 229 15.47 12.86 -1.77
CA ASN A 229 14.47 13.68 -1.07
C ASN A 229 13.19 12.88 -0.79
N PHE A 230 12.78 12.02 -1.73
CA PHE A 230 11.63 11.12 -1.54
C PHE A 230 11.90 10.17 -0.39
N GLU A 231 13.05 9.51 -0.37
CA GLU A 231 13.43 8.56 0.68
C GLU A 231 13.44 9.23 2.07
N SER A 232 14.06 10.40 2.19
CA SER A 232 14.07 11.16 3.45
C SER A 232 12.66 11.55 3.89
N SER A 233 11.84 12.09 2.98
CA SER A 233 10.46 12.50 3.30
C SER A 233 9.57 11.31 3.67
N PHE A 234 9.75 10.17 2.98
CA PHE A 234 9.06 8.92 3.27
C PHE A 234 9.38 8.44 4.70
N LYS A 235 10.67 8.38 5.05
CA LYS A 235 11.12 8.00 6.40
C LYS A 235 10.54 8.91 7.47
N THR A 236 10.58 10.23 7.25
CA THR A 236 10.02 11.21 8.19
C THR A 236 8.52 11.04 8.38
N LEU A 237 7.76 10.87 7.28
CA LEU A 237 6.31 10.63 7.37
C LEU A 237 6.01 9.32 8.10
N LEU A 238 6.76 8.26 7.85
CA LEU A 238 6.55 6.96 8.49
C LEU A 238 6.79 7.01 10.01
N ILE A 239 7.85 7.69 10.45
CA ILE A 239 8.13 7.94 11.87
C ILE A 239 7.01 8.76 12.51
N ASN A 240 6.50 9.75 11.78
CA ASN A 240 5.43 10.63 12.26
C ASN A 240 4.03 10.05 12.02
N ASN A 241 3.87 8.73 11.88
CA ASN A 241 2.57 8.07 11.68
C ASN A 241 1.76 8.64 10.50
N LEU A 242 2.45 8.96 9.41
CA LEU A 242 1.93 9.59 8.19
C LEU A 242 1.32 10.98 8.42
N THR A 243 1.63 11.63 9.54
CA THR A 243 1.20 13.01 9.82
C THR A 243 2.11 14.03 9.14
N GLY A 244 1.51 15.04 8.51
CA GLY A 244 2.27 16.05 7.79
C GLY A 244 1.41 17.22 7.30
N LYS A 245 2.05 18.35 7.00
CA LYS A 245 1.39 19.50 6.35
C LYS A 245 0.93 19.07 4.96
N ARG A 246 -0.32 19.38 4.60
CA ARG A 246 -0.96 18.88 3.37
C ARG A 246 -0.80 19.86 2.21
N THR A 247 -0.81 19.35 0.99
CA THR A 247 -0.87 20.20 -0.23
C THR A 247 -2.21 20.92 -0.31
N VAL A 248 -2.18 22.25 -0.37
CA VAL A 248 -3.37 23.08 -0.60
C VAL A 248 -3.94 22.77 -1.99
N GLY A 249 -5.22 22.37 -2.05
CA GLY A 249 -5.91 22.08 -3.31
C GLY A 249 -5.61 20.70 -3.93
N GLY A 250 -5.27 19.70 -3.13
CA GLY A 250 -5.11 18.29 -3.55
C GLY A 250 -6.33 17.71 -4.30
N ASN A 251 -6.11 16.61 -5.03
CA ASN A 251 -7.16 16.00 -5.87
C ASN A 251 -8.06 15.01 -5.14
N CYS A 252 -7.55 14.40 -4.06
CA CYS A 252 -8.21 13.33 -3.33
C CYS A 252 -8.87 13.88 -2.06
N GLU A 253 -9.92 13.20 -1.59
CA GLU A 253 -10.59 13.55 -0.34
C GLU A 253 -9.71 13.24 0.87
N ILE A 254 -9.95 13.96 1.96
CA ILE A 254 -9.17 13.77 3.18
C ILE A 254 -9.58 12.44 3.83
N ASP A 255 -8.63 11.53 3.95
CA ASP A 255 -8.79 10.35 4.81
C ASP A 255 -8.56 10.77 6.28
N ASN A 256 -9.65 10.98 7.01
CA ASN A 256 -9.61 11.26 8.45
C ASN A 256 -9.65 9.98 9.31
N ASN A 257 -9.70 8.80 8.68
CA ASN A 257 -9.96 7.54 9.38
C ASN A 257 -8.75 6.59 9.37
N GLY A 258 -7.67 6.93 8.67
CA GLY A 258 -6.48 6.10 8.55
C GLY A 258 -5.41 6.46 9.59
N GLU A 259 -5.51 5.91 10.79
CA GLU A 259 -4.29 5.68 11.57
C GLU A 259 -3.49 4.58 10.86
N ALA A 260 -2.16 4.73 10.75
CA ALA A 260 -1.36 3.63 10.24
C ALA A 260 -1.58 2.40 11.13
N LEU A 261 -1.62 1.20 10.54
CA LEU A 261 -1.84 -0.05 11.29
C LEU A 261 -0.82 -0.27 12.42
N PHE A 262 0.35 0.37 12.31
CA PHE A 262 1.37 0.45 13.34
C PHE A 262 2.11 1.80 13.21
N SER A 263 2.56 2.33 14.34
CA SER A 263 3.38 3.54 14.39
C SER A 263 4.84 3.15 14.64
N LEU A 264 5.77 3.74 13.88
CA LEU A 264 7.20 3.58 14.13
C LEU A 264 7.72 4.50 15.24
N ARG A 265 6.86 5.30 15.88
CA ARG A 265 7.25 6.24 16.95
C ARG A 265 7.98 5.55 18.11
N HIS A 266 7.61 4.31 18.42
CA HIS A 266 8.26 3.50 19.46
C HIS A 266 9.75 3.25 19.18
N PHE A 267 10.17 3.15 17.91
CA PHE A 267 11.60 3.02 17.56
C PHE A 267 12.40 4.30 17.87
N VAL A 268 11.74 5.46 17.87
CA VAL A 268 12.37 6.74 18.24
C VAL A 268 12.40 6.89 19.76
N GLU A 269 11.33 6.52 20.45
CA GLU A 269 11.23 6.61 21.91
C GLU A 269 12.29 5.72 22.60
N ASN A 270 12.50 4.50 22.11
CA ASN A 270 13.54 3.60 22.63
C ASN A 270 14.97 4.10 22.35
N SER A 271 15.19 4.88 21.28
CA SER A 271 16.51 5.44 20.98
C SER A 271 16.93 6.55 21.97
N ILE A 272 15.97 7.19 22.64
CA ILE A 272 16.20 8.24 23.63
C ILE A 272 16.54 7.61 24.99
N GLU A 273 15.87 6.52 25.39
CA GLU A 273 16.20 5.78 26.61
C GLU A 273 17.61 5.18 26.57
N ILE A 274 18.06 4.71 25.40
CA ILE A 274 19.43 4.20 25.22
C ILE A 274 20.47 5.32 25.41
N ARG A 275 20.17 6.56 24.99
CA ARG A 275 21.08 7.70 25.16
C ARG A 275 21.16 8.21 26.60
N HIS A 276 20.09 8.06 27.37
CA HIS A 276 20.10 8.42 28.79
C HIS A 276 20.75 7.36 29.67
N THR A 277 20.86 6.11 29.20
CA THR A 277 21.58 5.03 29.87
C THR A 277 23.04 4.91 29.42
N SER A 278 23.44 5.55 28.31
CA SER A 278 24.79 5.51 27.75
C SER A 278 25.73 6.61 28.23
N ASN A 279 25.60 7.09 29.48
CA ASN A 279 26.68 7.84 30.15
C ASN A 279 27.78 6.93 30.72
N LEU A 280 27.88 5.70 30.19
CA LEU A 280 29.01 4.79 30.39
C LEU A 280 29.66 4.62 29.01
N ASP A 281 30.81 5.27 28.86
CA ASP A 281 31.85 5.16 27.83
C ASP A 281 31.47 4.46 26.51
N VAL A 282 31.26 5.28 25.47
CA VAL A 282 30.80 4.89 24.12
C VAL A 282 31.98 4.55 23.18
N GLU A 283 33.19 4.28 23.67
CA GLU A 283 34.36 4.09 22.79
C GLU A 283 34.59 2.66 22.26
N GLU A 284 33.81 1.63 22.65
CA GLU A 284 34.13 0.24 22.28
C GLU A 284 33.10 -0.50 21.38
N LEU A 285 32.14 0.19 20.76
CA LEU A 285 31.12 -0.45 19.91
C LEU A 285 31.26 -0.19 18.40
N ALA A 286 32.36 0.45 17.97
CA ALA A 286 32.61 0.78 16.56
C ALA A 286 33.43 -0.27 15.79
N GLU A 287 33.92 -1.33 16.42
CA GLU A 287 34.73 -2.37 15.75
C GLU A 287 34.19 -3.77 16.03
N ILE A 288 33.09 -4.13 15.37
CA ILE A 288 32.90 -5.52 14.92
C ILE A 288 32.80 -5.46 13.40
N ASN A 289 33.97 -5.31 12.79
CA ASN A 289 34.16 -5.47 11.37
C ASN A 289 33.76 -6.89 10.96
N ASN A 290 33.03 -6.96 9.85
CA ASN A 290 32.73 -8.17 9.10
C ASN A 290 33.96 -9.06 8.99
N THR A 291 33.94 -10.19 9.69
CA THR A 291 34.71 -11.36 9.28
C THR A 291 33.71 -12.47 9.01
N SER A 292 33.62 -12.81 7.73
CA SER A 292 32.87 -13.94 7.21
C SER A 292 33.23 -15.19 8.01
N ILE A 293 32.26 -15.77 8.72
CA ILE A 293 32.38 -17.12 9.24
C ILE A 293 31.52 -18.00 8.35
N SER A 294 32.23 -18.74 7.50
CA SER A 294 31.76 -19.78 6.62
C SER A 294 30.66 -20.65 7.24
N VAL A 295 29.49 -20.69 6.59
CA VAL A 295 28.50 -21.74 6.83
C VAL A 295 29.00 -23.03 6.20
N GLN A 296 29.74 -23.82 6.97
CA GLN A 296 29.59 -25.26 6.86
C GLN A 296 28.44 -25.65 7.78
N ASN A 297 27.45 -26.34 7.23
CA ASN A 297 26.30 -26.90 7.95
C ASN A 297 26.74 -27.94 9.00
N LYS A 298 27.30 -27.45 10.11
CA LYS A 298 27.42 -28.14 11.39
C LYS A 298 27.09 -27.13 12.49
N SER A 299 25.85 -27.21 12.99
CA SER A 299 25.38 -26.64 14.25
C SER A 299 25.19 -25.11 14.33
N ALA A 300 24.16 -24.58 13.67
CA ALA A 300 23.65 -23.22 13.95
C ALA A 300 23.16 -23.04 15.43
N ASN A 301 22.87 -24.14 16.13
CA ASN A 301 22.42 -24.11 17.54
C ASN A 301 23.53 -23.80 18.55
N THR A 302 24.80 -24.10 18.24
CA THR A 302 25.89 -23.88 19.21
C THR A 302 26.32 -22.43 19.36
N ASP A 303 26.08 -21.59 18.35
CA ASP A 303 26.55 -20.20 18.37
C ASP A 303 25.54 -19.27 19.07
N ASN A 304 24.24 -19.50 18.88
CA ASN A 304 23.18 -18.80 19.61
C ASN A 304 23.27 -19.06 21.12
N TYR A 305 23.53 -20.31 21.51
CA TYR A 305 23.76 -20.64 22.92
C TYR A 305 24.93 -19.83 23.49
N LYS A 306 26.13 -19.94 22.91
CA LYS A 306 27.34 -19.24 23.40
C LYS A 306 27.14 -17.73 23.60
N ILE A 307 26.45 -17.07 22.67
CA ILE A 307 26.22 -15.62 22.72
C ILE A 307 25.25 -15.27 23.86
N VAL A 308 24.15 -16.02 24.01
CA VAL A 308 23.19 -15.84 25.11
C VAL A 308 23.83 -16.16 26.45
N THR A 309 24.61 -17.24 26.55
CA THR A 309 25.35 -17.61 27.75
C THR A 309 26.30 -16.48 28.17
N LYS A 310 27.06 -15.90 27.23
CA LYS A 310 27.97 -14.77 27.51
C LYS A 310 27.21 -13.56 28.07
N LYS A 311 26.04 -13.24 27.51
CA LYS A 311 25.22 -12.13 28.00
C LYS A 311 24.60 -12.42 29.37
N LEU A 312 24.07 -13.62 29.61
CA LEU A 312 23.54 -14.03 30.91
C LEU A 312 24.64 -14.06 31.99
N LEU A 313 25.84 -14.53 31.66
CA LEU A 313 26.99 -14.53 32.57
C LEU A 313 27.50 -13.12 32.92
N SER A 314 27.31 -12.15 32.02
CA SER A 314 27.63 -10.73 32.32
C SER A 314 26.69 -10.10 33.36
N ILE A 315 25.51 -10.70 33.56
CA ILE A 315 24.51 -10.22 34.53
C ILE A 315 24.82 -10.78 35.92
N CYS A 316 25.31 -12.01 36.02
CA CYS A 316 25.67 -12.61 37.30
C CYS A 316 26.74 -13.71 37.19
N SER A 317 27.91 -13.47 37.80
CA SER A 317 29.01 -14.43 37.86
C SER A 317 28.74 -15.63 38.79
N SER A 318 27.92 -15.45 39.83
CA SER A 318 27.54 -16.53 40.78
C SER A 318 26.57 -17.56 40.18
N CYS A 319 25.94 -17.24 39.03
CA CYS A 319 25.02 -18.14 38.32
C CYS A 319 25.71 -19.04 37.29
N LYS A 320 27.05 -18.96 37.17
CA LYS A 320 27.82 -19.57 36.07
C LYS A 320 27.59 -21.06 35.91
N GLU A 321 27.63 -21.82 37.00
CA GLU A 321 27.45 -23.28 36.95
C GLU A 321 26.03 -23.67 36.53
N THR A 322 25.03 -22.87 36.88
CA THR A 322 23.63 -23.14 36.52
C THR A 322 23.32 -22.74 35.07
N ILE A 323 23.90 -21.64 34.59
CA ILE A 323 23.76 -21.17 33.21
C ILE A 323 24.42 -22.15 32.22
N LEU A 324 25.48 -22.86 32.64
CA LEU A 324 26.17 -23.89 31.86
C LEU A 324 25.50 -25.27 31.89
N LEU A 325 24.34 -25.42 32.54
CA LEU A 325 23.56 -26.66 32.49
C LEU A 325 23.00 -26.92 31.09
N LYS A 326 22.93 -28.20 30.71
CA LYS A 326 22.28 -28.65 29.47
C LYS A 326 20.80 -28.26 29.40
N ASP A 327 20.14 -28.11 30.54
CA ASP A 327 18.75 -27.63 30.61
C ASP A 327 18.62 -26.17 30.14
N THR A 328 19.62 -25.33 30.43
CA THR A 328 19.67 -23.95 29.94
C THR A 328 19.89 -23.93 28.43
N GLU A 329 20.79 -24.78 27.90
CA GLU A 329 20.99 -24.93 26.46
C GLU A 329 19.70 -25.36 25.75
N ARG A 330 18.99 -26.34 26.32
CA ARG A 330 17.70 -26.78 25.81
C ARG A 330 16.66 -25.67 25.85
N ALA A 331 16.59 -24.90 26.93
CA ALA A 331 15.68 -23.77 27.05
C ALA A 331 15.98 -22.69 26.00
N VAL A 332 17.26 -22.37 25.76
CA VAL A 332 17.67 -21.40 24.73
C VAL A 332 17.22 -21.85 23.35
N ASN A 333 17.45 -23.12 23.00
CA ASN A 333 17.05 -23.68 21.71
C ASN A 333 15.52 -23.66 21.51
N ILE A 334 14.74 -24.03 22.55
CA ILE A 334 13.27 -23.97 22.50
C ILE A 334 12.80 -22.54 22.29
N ALA A 335 13.38 -21.58 23.00
CA ALA A 335 13.00 -20.17 22.91
C ALA A 335 13.27 -19.59 21.51
N PHE A 336 14.47 -19.80 20.94
CA PHE A 336 14.79 -19.35 19.59
C PHE A 336 13.89 -19.99 18.53
N THR A 337 13.71 -21.31 18.59
CA THR A 337 12.83 -22.05 17.66
C THR A 337 11.39 -21.53 17.73
N THR A 338 10.90 -21.22 18.94
CA THR A 338 9.57 -20.65 19.16
C THR A 338 9.47 -19.26 18.56
N CYS A 339 10.48 -18.41 18.77
CA CYS A 339 10.56 -17.09 18.17
C CYS A 339 10.52 -17.19 16.64
N GLU A 340 11.39 -17.98 16.01
CA GLU A 340 11.43 -18.14 14.55
C GLU A 340 10.07 -18.57 13.97
N ASN A 341 9.43 -19.57 14.58
CA ASN A 341 8.17 -20.10 14.10
C ASN A 341 6.97 -19.17 14.32
N LYS A 342 6.99 -18.36 15.38
CA LYS A 342 5.83 -17.53 15.76
C LYS A 342 5.98 -16.07 15.39
N MET A 343 7.18 -15.58 15.09
CA MET A 343 7.44 -14.15 14.84
C MET A 343 6.52 -13.58 13.76
N SER A 344 6.37 -14.29 12.63
CA SER A 344 5.50 -13.88 11.52
C SER A 344 4.02 -13.71 11.91
N SER A 345 3.56 -14.41 12.96
CA SER A 345 2.19 -14.36 13.47
C SER A 345 1.95 -13.28 14.54
N VAL A 346 3.02 -12.73 15.12
CA VAL A 346 2.94 -11.75 16.21
C VAL A 346 3.51 -10.39 15.86
N CYS A 347 4.34 -10.28 14.82
CA CYS A 347 5.07 -9.07 14.45
C CYS A 347 4.16 -7.86 14.12
N PHE A 348 2.90 -8.10 13.77
CA PHE A 348 1.89 -7.07 13.46
C PHE A 348 1.03 -6.67 14.67
N ARG A 349 1.38 -7.10 15.88
CA ARG A 349 0.63 -6.82 17.11
C ARG A 349 1.41 -5.88 18.03
N THR A 350 0.72 -5.13 18.89
CA THR A 350 1.36 -4.42 20.01
C THR A 350 1.81 -5.39 21.11
N ASN A 351 2.81 -4.97 21.91
CA ASN A 351 3.41 -5.73 23.00
C ASN A 351 4.01 -7.08 22.57
N ILE A 352 4.82 -7.08 21.51
CA ILE A 352 5.42 -8.29 20.90
C ILE A 352 6.22 -9.09 21.93
N SER A 353 7.07 -8.43 22.72
CA SER A 353 7.90 -9.06 23.75
C SER A 353 7.04 -9.87 24.73
N LYS A 354 6.02 -9.24 25.34
CA LYS A 354 5.08 -9.92 26.26
C LYS A 354 4.36 -11.12 25.65
N LYS A 355 4.00 -11.05 24.37
CA LYS A 355 3.31 -12.15 23.68
C LYS A 355 4.23 -13.32 23.39
N LEU A 356 5.46 -13.04 22.97
CA LEU A 356 6.48 -14.07 22.78
C LEU A 356 6.86 -14.71 24.12
N SER A 357 7.00 -13.93 25.19
CA SER A 357 7.23 -14.43 26.54
C SER A 357 6.16 -15.42 26.96
N ALA A 358 4.87 -15.07 26.83
CA ALA A 358 3.77 -15.96 27.20
C ALA A 358 3.80 -17.29 26.41
N ILE A 359 4.12 -17.26 25.11
CA ILE A 359 4.21 -18.48 24.29
C ILE A 359 5.42 -19.33 24.70
N ILE A 360 6.54 -18.71 25.04
CA ILE A 360 7.76 -19.44 25.44
C ILE A 360 7.58 -20.04 26.85
N GLU A 361 6.90 -19.34 27.76
CA GLU A 361 6.59 -19.81 29.11
C GLU A 361 5.66 -21.04 29.11
N GLU A 362 4.83 -21.24 28.08
CA GLU A 362 4.06 -22.48 27.89
C GLU A 362 4.96 -23.70 27.59
N HIS A 363 6.20 -23.48 27.17
CA HIS A 363 7.11 -24.52 26.67
C HIS A 363 8.38 -24.72 27.50
N ILE A 364 8.67 -23.82 28.45
CA ILE A 364 9.89 -23.85 29.27
C ILE A 364 9.56 -23.78 30.75
N ILE A 365 10.10 -24.74 31.52
CA ILE A 365 10.01 -24.75 32.98
C ILE A 365 11.40 -24.43 33.55
N PHE A 366 11.55 -23.28 34.21
CA PHE A 366 12.82 -22.80 34.79
C PHE A 366 13.14 -23.39 36.18
N SER A 367 12.51 -24.49 36.58
CA SER A 367 12.65 -25.08 37.93
C SER A 367 14.06 -25.60 38.24
N TYR A 368 14.88 -25.81 37.20
CA TYR A 368 16.28 -26.20 37.32
C TYR A 368 17.18 -25.06 37.83
N PHE A 369 16.72 -23.80 37.75
CA PHE A 369 17.50 -22.64 38.18
C PHE A 369 17.32 -22.37 39.68
N LYS A 370 18.40 -22.52 40.47
CA LYS A 370 18.35 -22.52 41.94
C LYS A 370 19.17 -21.41 42.62
N CYS A 371 19.61 -20.39 41.89
CA CYS A 371 20.35 -19.27 42.48
C CYS A 371 19.51 -18.53 43.54
N ALA A 372 20.05 -18.35 44.75
CA ALA A 372 19.34 -17.69 45.85
C ALA A 372 18.95 -16.24 45.53
N GLU A 373 19.76 -15.52 44.76
CA GLU A 373 19.54 -14.11 44.42
C GLU A 373 18.65 -13.92 43.18
N HIS A 374 18.82 -14.76 42.15
CA HIS A 374 18.21 -14.52 40.84
C HIS A 374 17.09 -15.49 40.46
N LYS A 375 16.74 -16.46 41.31
CA LYS A 375 15.71 -17.46 40.98
C LYS A 375 14.35 -16.86 40.65
N GLN A 376 13.99 -15.74 41.28
CA GLN A 376 12.70 -15.09 41.04
C GLN A 376 12.69 -14.32 39.71
N ASP A 377 13.81 -13.74 39.29
CA ASP A 377 13.89 -12.86 38.12
C ASP A 377 14.50 -13.54 36.88
N PHE A 378 15.07 -14.74 37.03
CA PHE A 378 15.81 -15.43 35.95
C PHE A 378 14.96 -15.64 34.70
N ALA A 379 13.69 -16.06 34.84
CA ALA A 379 12.81 -16.26 33.70
C ALA A 379 12.60 -14.96 32.91
N THR A 380 12.36 -13.84 33.61
CA THR A 380 12.20 -12.52 33.02
C THR A 380 13.46 -12.08 32.29
N ILE A 381 14.62 -12.19 32.95
CA ILE A 381 15.92 -11.81 32.37
C ILE A 381 16.25 -12.67 31.15
N PHE A 382 16.03 -13.97 31.24
CA PHE A 382 16.26 -14.93 30.17
C PHE A 382 15.44 -14.60 28.93
N LEU A 383 14.13 -14.38 29.11
CA LEU A 383 13.23 -14.04 28.03
C LEU A 383 13.56 -12.68 27.42
N GLN A 384 13.91 -11.70 28.25
CA GLN A 384 14.33 -10.39 27.77
C GLN A 384 15.57 -10.50 26.87
N VAL A 385 16.60 -11.23 27.30
CA VAL A 385 17.81 -11.45 26.51
C VAL A 385 17.47 -12.10 25.18
N ILE A 386 16.72 -13.21 25.17
CA ILE A 386 16.46 -13.94 23.91
C ILE A 386 15.54 -13.15 22.97
N ILE A 387 14.47 -12.54 23.50
CA ILE A 387 13.45 -11.90 22.67
C ILE A 387 13.91 -10.52 22.21
N GLU A 388 14.34 -9.67 23.14
CA GLU A 388 14.59 -8.25 22.88
C GLU A 388 16.00 -8.00 22.33
N TYR A 389 17.01 -8.72 22.82
CA TYR A 389 18.39 -8.51 22.37
C TYR A 389 18.76 -9.34 21.13
N PHE A 390 18.12 -10.49 20.90
CA PHE A 390 18.48 -11.37 19.78
C PHE A 390 17.35 -11.53 18.76
N SER A 391 16.21 -12.09 19.17
CA SER A 391 15.20 -12.58 18.22
C SER A 391 14.51 -11.47 17.44
N ILE A 392 14.10 -10.39 18.10
CA ILE A 392 13.46 -9.24 17.43
C ILE A 392 14.48 -8.51 16.52
N PRO A 393 15.68 -8.12 17.01
CA PRO A 393 16.68 -7.46 16.16
C PRO A 393 17.07 -8.30 14.95
N GLN A 394 17.32 -9.60 15.13
CA GLN A 394 17.69 -10.50 14.04
C GLN A 394 16.58 -10.61 13.00
N TRP A 395 15.34 -10.78 13.44
CA TRP A 395 14.20 -10.83 12.54
C TRP A 395 14.02 -9.52 11.76
N CYS A 396 14.11 -8.37 12.43
CA CYS A 396 14.08 -7.06 11.79
C CYS A 396 15.22 -6.88 10.78
N SER A 397 16.43 -7.32 11.11
CA SER A 397 17.59 -7.29 10.21
C SER A 397 17.33 -8.13 8.95
N ASN A 398 16.81 -9.35 9.11
CA ASN A 398 16.47 -10.23 7.99
C ASN A 398 15.39 -9.64 7.09
N ILE A 399 14.31 -9.09 7.68
CA ILE A 399 13.28 -8.37 6.91
C ILE A 399 13.90 -7.18 6.17
N ASN A 400 14.77 -6.41 6.81
CA ASN A 400 15.44 -5.28 6.16
C ASN A 400 16.38 -5.72 5.01
N LYS A 401 17.03 -6.87 5.11
CA LYS A 401 17.84 -7.45 4.01
C LYS A 401 16.96 -7.83 2.82
N ILE A 402 15.85 -8.53 3.08
CA ILE A 402 14.85 -8.90 2.07
C ILE A 402 14.29 -7.65 1.38
N LEU A 403 13.90 -6.63 2.16
CA LEU A 403 13.36 -5.38 1.61
C LEU A 403 14.38 -4.57 0.80
N LYS A 404 15.69 -4.78 1.05
CA LYS A 404 16.79 -4.19 0.26
C LYS A 404 17.16 -5.01 -0.97
N GLY A 405 16.44 -6.11 -1.25
CA GLY A 405 16.68 -6.97 -2.41
C GLY A 405 17.90 -7.88 -2.28
N ARG A 406 18.47 -8.02 -1.07
CA ARG A 406 19.54 -8.99 -0.82
C ARG A 406 18.89 -10.32 -0.43
N SER A 407 18.75 -11.24 -1.38
CA SER A 407 18.36 -12.63 -1.07
C SER A 407 19.58 -13.43 -0.63
N GLU A 408 19.36 -14.50 0.14
CA GLU A 408 20.40 -15.45 0.55
C GLU A 408 21.19 -16.03 -0.65
N ASP A 409 20.58 -16.05 -1.84
CA ASP A 409 21.17 -16.58 -3.07
C ASP A 409 22.32 -15.70 -3.65
N GLU A 410 22.35 -14.39 -3.37
CA GLU A 410 23.43 -13.51 -3.87
C GLU A 410 24.74 -13.70 -3.09
N GLU A 411 24.68 -14.11 -1.82
CA GLU A 411 25.87 -14.42 -1.01
C GLU A 411 26.48 -15.77 -1.39
N ILE A 412 25.66 -16.79 -1.70
CA ILE A 412 26.15 -18.09 -2.19
C ILE A 412 26.86 -17.94 -3.55
N SER A 413 26.33 -17.08 -4.42
CA SER A 413 26.93 -16.79 -5.74
C SER A 413 28.28 -16.08 -5.64
N LYS A 414 28.46 -15.19 -4.65
CA LYS A 414 29.74 -14.51 -4.37
C LYS A 414 30.74 -15.41 -3.65
N GLU A 415 30.29 -16.29 -2.76
CA GLU A 415 31.16 -17.26 -2.08
C GLU A 415 31.66 -18.36 -3.02
N MET A 416 30.85 -18.81 -4.00
CA MET A 416 31.29 -19.76 -5.03
C MET A 416 32.27 -19.11 -6.03
N GLY A 417 32.07 -17.82 -6.36
CA GLY A 417 33.00 -17.08 -7.22
C GLY A 417 34.37 -16.82 -6.58
N ASN A 418 34.42 -16.57 -5.26
CA ASN A 418 35.67 -16.35 -4.55
C ASN A 418 36.43 -17.64 -4.21
N LYS A 419 35.78 -18.82 -4.21
CA LYS A 419 36.50 -20.10 -4.07
C LYS A 419 37.21 -20.53 -5.35
N LEU A 420 36.64 -20.24 -6.51
CA LEU A 420 37.25 -20.56 -7.81
C LEU A 420 38.46 -19.68 -8.13
N LEU A 421 38.61 -18.52 -7.49
CA LEU A 421 39.77 -17.63 -7.67
C LEU A 421 40.95 -17.93 -6.72
N VAL A 422 40.76 -18.80 -5.72
CA VAL A 422 41.84 -19.17 -4.76
C VAL A 422 42.50 -20.50 -5.13
N GLU A 423 41.87 -21.33 -5.97
CA GLU A 423 42.47 -22.58 -6.45
C GLU A 423 43.38 -22.37 -7.70
N ASP A 424 43.18 -21.30 -8.49
CA ASP A 424 44.00 -21.01 -9.68
C ASP A 424 45.33 -20.26 -9.40
N GLU A 425 45.53 -19.69 -8.21
CA GLU A 425 46.80 -18.99 -7.86
C GLU A 425 47.91 -19.93 -7.34
N SER A 426 47.75 -21.25 -7.47
CA SER A 426 48.78 -22.23 -7.06
C SER A 426 49.36 -23.09 -8.19
N GLU A 427 48.98 -22.88 -9.45
CA GLU A 427 49.47 -23.67 -10.60
C GLU A 427 50.06 -22.89 -11.80
N GLU A 428 50.42 -21.60 -11.65
CA GLU A 428 51.18 -20.86 -12.69
C GLU A 428 52.52 -20.30 -12.19
N GLU A 429 53.36 -21.17 -11.60
CA GLU A 429 54.81 -21.06 -11.75
C GLU A 429 55.27 -22.05 -12.82
N LYS A 430 55.11 -21.68 -14.09
CA LYS A 430 55.99 -22.03 -15.22
C LYS A 430 55.42 -21.50 -16.54
N GLU A 431 56.26 -20.73 -17.21
CA GLU A 431 56.28 -20.39 -18.64
C GLU A 431 56.20 -18.89 -18.98
N GLU A 432 57.41 -18.42 -19.25
CA GLU A 432 57.86 -17.25 -19.97
C GLU A 432 56.94 -16.70 -21.06
N GLY A 433 56.75 -15.37 -21.02
CA GLY A 433 57.13 -14.52 -22.17
C GLY A 433 56.06 -14.22 -23.22
N GLY A 434 55.53 -12.99 -23.23
CA GLY A 434 54.87 -12.49 -24.44
C GLY A 434 53.95 -11.28 -24.33
N LYS A 435 54.54 -10.09 -24.22
CA LYS A 435 54.17 -8.82 -24.89
C LYS A 435 52.69 -8.49 -25.24
N ARG A 436 52.32 -7.28 -24.80
CA ARG A 436 51.52 -6.21 -25.48
C ARG A 436 49.99 -6.43 -25.54
N ALA A 437 49.24 -5.69 -24.73
CA ALA A 437 48.68 -4.36 -25.05
C ALA A 437 47.68 -4.37 -26.21
N TRP A 438 46.42 -4.02 -25.94
CA TRP A 438 45.75 -2.85 -26.52
C TRP A 438 44.38 -2.61 -25.88
N ALA A 439 44.14 -1.33 -25.60
CA ALA A 439 42.89 -0.77 -25.13
C ALA A 439 41.88 -0.60 -26.27
N LYS A 440 40.59 -0.78 -25.97
CA LYS A 440 39.52 0.16 -26.30
C LYS A 440 38.28 -0.11 -25.46
#